data_AF-A0A5B0VBV7-F1
#
_entry.id   AF-A0A5B0VBV7-F1
#
_cell.length_a   1.000
_cell.length_b   1.000
_cell.length_c   1.000
_cell.angle_alpha   90.00
_cell.angle_beta   90.00
_cell.angle_gamma   90.00
#
_symmetry.space_group_name_H-M   'P 1'
#
loop_
_entity.id
_entity.type
_entity.pdbx_description
1 polymer ?
#
loop_
_entity_poly.entity_id
_entity_poly.type
_entity_poly.pdbx_seq_one_letter_code
_entity_poly.pdbx_strand_id
1 'polypeptide(L)'
;MLWILLAIIALIIAATLILFRLEDLTHLDSHDYPVREGTPSEANREVLGRIHELGESSRGLKGKARLMALRKHMDGLSEGIALESEFRYSPEPRGEWVIAPGVNTRRRLLYIHGGAWAAGSPRSHRTVTDRLSHIANAAVFAVDYRLMPEHRYMDGVRDCRRAYSWLLDNGPDGPEKSEFMAIAGDSAGGSHTLGLLAWVRDNGLRQADAAIALSPSTDLTMTAPSNRNNIGTDPLLGPVFGGLAKIPLPVIWWATWAAFRVSPTNPVASPLRGDLHNLPPTLIHASDTEMLLDNARRYAGKARVQGSQVTLHTWPGMVHVWHIFGPLLPEAEDAFGDIQNFLQDVEAAGSRQTSTPGIS
;
A
#
# COMPACT_ATOMS: atom_id res chain seq x y z
N MET A 1 10.88 -38.34 -28.54
CA MET A 1 10.84 -36.88 -28.25
C MET A 1 9.56 -36.44 -27.55
N LEU A 2 8.36 -36.81 -28.02
CA LEU A 2 7.08 -36.42 -27.39
C LEU A 2 6.99 -36.78 -25.89
N TRP A 3 7.35 -38.01 -25.51
CA TRP A 3 7.32 -38.45 -24.10
C TRP A 3 8.26 -37.68 -23.18
N ILE A 4 9.43 -37.26 -23.68
CA ILE A 4 10.37 -36.43 -22.92
C ILE A 4 9.78 -35.04 -22.70
N LEU A 5 9.18 -34.46 -23.74
CA LEU A 5 8.51 -33.16 -23.65
C LEU A 5 7.33 -33.21 -22.65
N LEU A 6 6.50 -34.24 -22.72
CA LEU A 6 5.39 -34.45 -21.78
C LEU A 6 5.88 -34.62 -20.34
N ALA A 7 6.98 -35.36 -20.13
CA ALA A 7 7.59 -35.51 -18.82
C ALA A 7 8.12 -34.18 -18.26
N ILE A 8 8.76 -33.35 -19.09
CA ILE A 8 9.24 -32.02 -18.70
C ILE A 8 8.05 -31.11 -18.33
N ILE A 9 6.98 -31.11 -19.13
CA ILE A 9 5.78 -30.32 -18.84
C ILE A 9 5.15 -30.76 -17.52
N ALA A 10 4.99 -32.07 -17.30
CA ALA A 10 4.47 -32.62 -16.06
C ALA A 10 5.34 -32.22 -14.86
N LEU A 11 6.67 -32.23 -15.01
CA LEU A 11 7.61 -31.79 -13.98
C LEU A 11 7.47 -30.30 -13.67
N ILE A 12 7.32 -29.44 -14.69
CA ILE A 12 7.11 -27.99 -14.50
C ILE A 12 5.79 -27.72 -13.78
N ILE A 13 4.72 -28.43 -14.15
CA ILE A 13 3.41 -28.31 -13.49
C ILE A 13 3.54 -28.75 -12.02
N ALA A 14 4.11 -29.93 -11.76
CA ALA A 14 4.32 -30.44 -10.42
C ALA A 14 5.17 -29.46 -9.57
N ALA A 15 6.29 -28.97 -10.11
CA ALA A 15 7.14 -27.98 -9.45
C ALA A 15 6.38 -26.69 -9.15
N THR A 16 5.56 -26.20 -10.08
CA THR A 16 4.74 -24.99 -9.88
C THR A 16 3.75 -25.18 -8.73
N LEU A 17 3.03 -26.31 -8.70
CA LEU A 17 2.07 -26.61 -7.63
C LEU A 17 2.76 -26.78 -6.27
N ILE A 18 3.90 -27.47 -6.23
CA ILE A 18 4.66 -27.74 -5.00
C ILE A 18 5.33 -26.49 -4.44
N LEU A 19 5.91 -25.65 -5.31
CA LEU A 19 6.68 -24.48 -4.90
C LEU A 19 5.77 -23.31 -4.48
N PHE A 20 4.71 -23.06 -5.24
CA PHE A 20 3.83 -21.94 -4.94
C PHE A 20 2.73 -22.30 -3.95
N ARG A 21 2.29 -23.57 -3.86
CA ARG A 21 1.24 -24.01 -2.91
C ARG A 21 0.05 -23.06 -2.89
N LEU A 22 -0.49 -22.78 -4.07
CA LEU A 22 -1.53 -21.77 -4.22
C LEU A 22 -2.80 -22.20 -3.46
N GLU A 23 -3.13 -21.45 -2.42
CA GLU A 23 -4.43 -21.53 -1.76
C GLU A 23 -5.48 -20.85 -2.64
N ASP A 24 -6.63 -21.52 -2.80
CA ASP A 24 -7.79 -20.97 -3.48
C ASP A 24 -8.54 -19.99 -2.58
N LEU A 25 -8.58 -18.73 -3.02
CA LEU A 25 -9.19 -17.61 -2.30
C LEU A 25 -10.54 -17.19 -2.91
N THR A 26 -11.13 -17.99 -3.80
CA THR A 26 -12.42 -17.67 -4.43
C THR A 26 -13.58 -17.56 -3.44
N HIS A 27 -13.48 -18.22 -2.29
CA HIS A 27 -14.44 -18.06 -1.19
C HIS A 27 -14.47 -16.64 -0.60
N LEU A 28 -13.46 -15.80 -0.89
CA LEU A 28 -13.39 -14.39 -0.50
C LEU A 28 -13.92 -13.44 -1.58
N ASP A 29 -14.42 -13.94 -2.71
CA ASP A 29 -14.96 -13.13 -3.82
C ASP A 29 -16.40 -12.63 -3.57
N SER A 30 -16.94 -12.81 -2.37
CA SER A 30 -18.26 -12.31 -1.99
C SER A 30 -18.29 -10.78 -1.95
N HIS A 31 -19.35 -10.18 -2.49
CA HIS A 31 -19.44 -8.74 -2.79
C HIS A 31 -20.04 -7.88 -1.67
N ASP A 32 -19.82 -8.20 -0.38
CA ASP A 32 -20.40 -7.45 0.75
C ASP A 32 -19.66 -6.12 1.04
N TYR A 33 -19.27 -5.40 -0.01
CA TYR A 33 -18.59 -4.11 0.06
C TYR A 33 -19.30 -3.10 -0.83
N PRO A 34 -20.24 -2.31 -0.27
CA PRO A 34 -20.93 -1.29 -1.03
C PRO A 34 -19.92 -0.26 -1.55
N VAL A 35 -20.13 0.18 -2.78
CA VAL A 35 -19.42 1.33 -3.34
C VAL A 35 -20.08 2.59 -2.78
N ARG A 36 -19.28 3.56 -2.34
CA ARG A 36 -19.75 4.87 -1.91
C ARG A 36 -20.68 5.45 -2.97
N GLU A 37 -21.81 6.01 -2.56
CA GLU A 37 -22.73 6.67 -3.46
C GLU A 37 -22.12 7.96 -4.03
N GLY A 38 -22.42 8.25 -5.29
CA GLY A 38 -21.96 9.45 -5.98
C GLY A 38 -21.28 9.14 -7.31
N THR A 39 -20.94 10.20 -8.03
CA THR A 39 -20.20 10.12 -9.30
C THR A 39 -18.94 10.96 -9.21
N PRO A 40 -17.83 10.55 -9.85
CA PRO A 40 -16.64 11.36 -9.91
C PRO A 40 -16.88 12.78 -10.42
N SER A 41 -16.18 13.73 -9.81
CA SER A 41 -16.18 15.14 -10.11
C SER A 41 -15.59 15.44 -11.50
N GLU A 42 -15.75 16.68 -11.94
CA GLU A 42 -15.07 17.17 -13.15
C GLU A 42 -13.54 17.18 -12.98
N ALA A 43 -13.05 17.52 -11.77
CA ALA A 43 -11.63 17.47 -11.45
C ALA A 43 -11.04 16.06 -11.62
N ASN A 44 -11.81 15.00 -11.31
CA ASN A 44 -11.37 13.63 -11.61
C ASN A 44 -11.12 13.42 -13.11
N ARG A 45 -11.94 14.00 -13.99
CA ARG A 45 -11.73 13.90 -15.45
C ARG A 45 -10.46 14.61 -15.90
N GLU A 46 -10.11 15.74 -15.28
CA GLU A 46 -8.85 16.44 -15.55
C GLU A 46 -7.64 15.62 -15.09
N VAL A 47 -7.70 15.01 -13.91
CA VAL A 47 -6.66 14.10 -13.40
C VAL A 47 -6.45 12.92 -14.36
N LEU A 48 -7.54 12.30 -14.85
CA LEU A 48 -7.46 11.23 -15.83
C LEU A 48 -6.80 11.69 -17.14
N GLY A 49 -7.10 12.91 -17.60
CA GLY A 49 -6.44 13.54 -18.75
C GLY A 49 -4.93 13.66 -18.56
N ARG A 50 -4.48 14.18 -17.41
CA ARG A 50 -3.05 14.31 -17.07
C ARG A 50 -2.34 12.96 -17.05
N ILE A 51 -2.97 11.94 -16.47
CA ILE A 51 -2.41 10.57 -16.42
C ILE A 51 -2.26 10.00 -17.83
N HIS A 52 -3.23 10.25 -18.71
CA HIS A 52 -3.16 9.82 -20.10
C HIS A 52 -1.98 10.47 -20.83
N GLU A 53 -1.83 11.79 -20.73
CA GLU A 53 -0.72 12.54 -21.34
C GLU A 53 0.65 12.07 -20.84
N LEU A 54 0.75 11.76 -19.54
CA LEU A 54 1.95 11.19 -18.94
C LEU A 54 2.28 9.80 -19.51
N GLY A 55 1.27 8.96 -19.68
CA GLY A 55 1.39 7.66 -20.34
C GLY A 55 1.93 7.80 -21.77
N GLU A 56 1.45 8.78 -22.54
CA GLU A 56 1.93 9.09 -23.89
C GLU A 56 3.39 9.54 -23.90
N SER A 57 3.78 10.44 -23.00
CA SER A 57 5.15 10.99 -22.92
C SER A 57 6.22 9.92 -22.64
N SER A 58 5.81 8.81 -22.01
CA SER A 58 6.68 7.69 -21.67
C SER A 58 6.69 6.59 -22.75
N ARG A 59 5.93 6.74 -23.84
CA ARG A 59 5.89 5.76 -24.93
C ARG A 59 7.25 5.63 -25.61
N GLY A 60 7.66 4.38 -25.84
CA GLY A 60 8.92 4.04 -26.52
C GLY A 60 10.11 3.81 -25.58
N LEU A 61 10.07 4.27 -24.32
CA LEU A 61 11.12 3.97 -23.34
C LEU A 61 11.07 2.50 -22.88
N LYS A 62 12.24 1.90 -22.65
CA LYS A 62 12.36 0.49 -22.22
C LYS A 62 13.38 0.33 -21.09
N GLY A 63 13.22 -0.75 -20.31
CA GLY A 63 14.16 -1.16 -19.27
C GLY A 63 14.50 -0.03 -18.30
N LYS A 64 15.81 0.17 -18.05
CA LYS A 64 16.33 1.17 -17.11
C LYS A 64 15.90 2.60 -17.45
N ALA A 65 15.83 2.97 -18.73
CA ALA A 65 15.44 4.32 -19.15
C ALA A 65 13.99 4.63 -18.77
N ARG A 66 13.07 3.68 -18.98
CA ARG A 66 11.67 3.81 -18.56
C ARG A 66 11.55 3.92 -17.04
N LEU A 67 12.31 3.13 -16.29
CA LEU A 67 12.33 3.17 -14.84
C LEU A 67 12.83 4.52 -14.30
N MET A 68 13.92 5.04 -14.86
CA MET A 68 14.46 6.36 -14.46
C MET A 68 13.49 7.49 -14.78
N ALA A 69 12.82 7.45 -15.94
CA ALA A 69 11.79 8.41 -16.28
C ALA A 69 10.60 8.35 -15.31
N LEU A 70 10.14 7.15 -14.96
CA LEU A 70 9.08 6.96 -13.97
C LEU A 70 9.48 7.54 -12.60
N ARG A 71 10.67 7.21 -12.09
CA ARG A 71 11.17 7.75 -10.81
C ARG A 71 11.23 9.28 -10.82
N LYS A 72 11.83 9.86 -11.87
CA LYS A 72 11.92 11.32 -12.02
C LYS A 72 10.53 11.96 -12.06
N HIS A 73 9.59 11.35 -12.78
CA HIS A 73 8.23 11.86 -12.86
C HIS A 73 7.52 11.81 -11.50
N MET A 74 7.61 10.68 -10.79
CA MET A 74 7.04 10.53 -9.45
C MET A 74 7.60 11.58 -8.48
N ASP A 75 8.92 11.80 -8.47
CA ASP A 75 9.56 12.83 -7.63
C ASP A 75 9.11 14.27 -7.94
N GLY A 76 8.56 14.48 -9.14
CA GLY A 76 8.01 15.75 -9.60
C GLY A 76 6.53 15.96 -9.25
N LEU A 77 5.82 14.97 -8.71
CA LEU A 77 4.36 15.07 -8.49
C LEU A 77 3.94 16.17 -7.52
N SER A 78 4.80 16.49 -6.55
CA SER A 78 4.56 17.59 -5.61
C SER A 78 5.19 18.92 -6.04
N GLU A 79 5.82 19.01 -7.22
CA GLU A 79 6.39 20.27 -7.71
C GLU A 79 5.28 21.29 -8.02
N GLY A 80 5.43 22.51 -7.50
CA GLY A 80 4.45 23.57 -7.69
C GLY A 80 3.22 23.49 -6.78
N ILE A 81 3.12 22.46 -5.93
CA ILE A 81 2.11 22.36 -4.88
C ILE A 81 2.66 23.06 -3.63
N ALA A 82 1.89 24.01 -3.09
CA ALA A 82 2.22 24.62 -1.80
C ALA A 82 1.94 23.62 -0.68
N LEU A 83 2.98 23.29 0.10
CA LEU A 83 2.91 22.40 1.25
C LEU A 83 3.33 23.18 2.49
N GLU A 84 2.60 23.01 3.59
CA GLU A 84 2.78 23.80 4.82
C GLU A 84 3.76 23.15 5.80
N SER A 85 3.96 21.83 5.68
CA SER A 85 4.82 21.07 6.58
C SER A 85 6.30 21.39 6.43
N GLU A 86 7.03 21.22 7.53
CA GLU A 86 8.48 21.15 7.51
C GLU A 86 8.94 19.76 7.04
N PHE A 87 9.92 19.71 6.13
CA PHE A 87 10.51 18.48 5.61
C PHE A 87 11.96 18.35 6.10
N ARG A 88 12.26 17.35 6.96
CA ARG A 88 13.62 17.11 7.47
C ARG A 88 14.13 15.74 7.04
N TYR A 89 15.23 15.71 6.31
CA TYR A 89 15.88 14.44 5.95
C TYR A 89 16.44 13.74 7.19
N SER A 90 16.24 12.42 7.25
CA SER A 90 16.86 11.52 8.22
C SER A 90 17.81 10.56 7.50
N PRO A 91 19.10 10.50 7.88
CA PRO A 91 20.04 9.56 7.27
C PRO A 91 19.90 8.13 7.80
N GLU A 92 19.40 7.94 9.03
CA GLU A 92 19.33 6.64 9.67
C GLU A 92 18.22 6.59 10.75
N PRO A 93 17.11 5.87 10.51
CA PRO A 93 16.69 5.27 9.25
C PRO A 93 16.61 6.28 8.12
N ARG A 94 16.90 5.85 6.89
CA ARG A 94 16.76 6.70 5.71
C ARG A 94 15.30 7.07 5.49
N GLY A 95 15.03 8.37 5.38
CA GLY A 95 13.68 8.87 5.18
C GLY A 95 13.58 10.38 5.34
N GLU A 96 12.35 10.84 5.51
CA GLU A 96 12.02 12.25 5.69
C GLU A 96 10.95 12.39 6.78
N TRP A 97 11.22 13.23 7.76
CA TRP A 97 10.19 13.73 8.65
C TRP A 97 9.37 14.79 7.94
N VAL A 98 8.05 14.69 8.06
CA VAL A 98 7.07 15.66 7.57
C VAL A 98 6.25 16.11 8.78
N ILE A 99 6.36 17.40 9.10
CA ILE A 99 5.86 17.97 10.36
C ILE A 99 5.02 19.20 10.04
N ALA A 100 3.70 19.02 10.06
CA ALA A 100 2.76 20.12 9.92
C ALA A 100 2.83 21.09 11.14
N PRO A 101 2.48 22.37 10.97
CA PRO A 101 2.48 23.32 12.07
C PRO A 101 1.63 22.89 13.27
N GLY A 102 2.21 22.92 14.47
CA GLY A 102 1.48 22.69 15.73
C GLY A 102 1.12 21.23 16.02
N VAL A 103 1.60 20.26 15.24
CA VAL A 103 1.31 18.85 15.51
C VAL A 103 1.98 18.36 16.78
N ASN A 104 1.35 17.39 17.45
CA ASN A 104 1.98 16.69 18.56
C ASN A 104 3.03 15.72 18.00
N THR A 105 4.31 16.07 18.17
CA THR A 105 5.41 15.26 17.67
C THR A 105 5.42 13.86 18.28
N ARG A 106 4.94 13.62 19.51
CA ARG A 106 4.86 12.28 20.16
C ARG A 106 3.84 11.34 19.51
N ARG A 107 3.01 11.85 18.62
CA ARG A 107 2.18 11.06 17.71
C ARG A 107 2.99 10.82 16.43
N ARG A 108 3.17 9.55 16.08
CA ARG A 108 4.05 9.11 14.99
C ARG A 108 3.21 8.43 13.93
N LEU A 109 3.50 8.72 12.67
CA LEU A 109 2.92 8.01 11.53
C LEU A 109 4.04 7.57 10.58
N LEU A 110 4.26 6.27 10.45
CA LEU A 110 5.17 5.72 9.44
C LEU A 110 4.45 5.70 8.09
N TYR A 111 4.92 6.45 7.11
CA TYR A 111 4.41 6.39 5.74
C TYR A 111 5.34 5.56 4.86
N ILE A 112 4.78 4.54 4.19
CA ILE A 112 5.49 3.66 3.26
C ILE A 112 4.94 3.90 1.86
N HIS A 113 5.75 4.49 0.99
CA HIS A 113 5.31 4.93 -0.32
C HIS A 113 5.09 3.78 -1.32
N GLY A 114 4.16 3.97 -2.26
CA GLY A 114 3.96 3.09 -3.41
C GLY A 114 4.99 3.28 -4.53
N GLY A 115 4.69 2.71 -5.70
CA GLY A 115 5.59 2.71 -6.86
C GLY A 115 6.12 1.32 -7.24
N ALA A 116 5.31 0.28 -7.02
CA ALA A 116 5.61 -1.11 -7.43
C ALA A 116 6.97 -1.63 -6.93
N TRP A 117 7.39 -1.21 -5.73
CA TRP A 117 8.68 -1.54 -5.09
C TRP A 117 9.92 -1.13 -5.90
N ALA A 118 9.74 -0.37 -6.99
CA ALA A 118 10.78 -0.02 -7.94
C ALA A 118 10.91 1.49 -8.15
N ALA A 119 9.89 2.26 -7.80
CA ALA A 119 9.85 3.71 -7.90
C ALA A 119 9.15 4.31 -6.67
N GLY A 120 9.08 5.64 -6.63
CA GLY A 120 8.66 6.39 -5.46
C GLY A 120 9.85 6.74 -4.55
N SER A 121 9.57 7.65 -3.63
CA SER A 121 10.48 8.25 -2.66
C SER A 121 9.66 9.04 -1.63
N PRO A 122 10.23 9.47 -0.50
CA PRO A 122 9.57 10.42 0.39
C PRO A 122 9.10 11.69 -0.34
N ARG A 123 9.95 12.24 -1.23
CA ARG A 123 9.65 13.44 -2.02
C ARG A 123 8.41 13.27 -2.90
N SER A 124 8.30 12.13 -3.59
CA SER A 124 7.19 11.87 -4.53
C SER A 124 5.82 11.78 -3.86
N HIS A 125 5.76 11.57 -2.55
CA HIS A 125 4.52 11.40 -1.79
C HIS A 125 4.27 12.55 -0.80
N ARG A 126 5.00 13.67 -0.94
CA ARG A 126 4.91 14.80 0.00
C ARG A 126 3.50 15.36 0.11
N THR A 127 2.74 15.41 -0.99
CA THR A 127 1.33 15.83 -0.97
C THR A 127 0.48 14.99 -0.01
N VAL A 128 0.71 13.67 0.02
CA VAL A 128 -0.02 12.75 0.91
C VAL A 128 0.49 12.88 2.34
N THR A 129 1.81 12.88 2.54
CA THR A 129 2.40 12.90 3.89
C THR A 129 2.19 14.23 4.60
N ASP A 130 2.18 15.34 3.87
CA ASP A 130 1.83 16.66 4.38
C ASP A 130 0.40 16.64 4.93
N ARG A 131 -0.56 16.22 4.09
CA ARG A 131 -1.96 16.13 4.50
C ARG A 131 -2.17 15.18 5.67
N LEU A 132 -1.51 14.02 5.67
CA LEU A 132 -1.54 13.07 6.78
C LEU A 132 -0.99 13.66 8.08
N SER A 133 0.07 14.48 8.03
CA SER A 133 0.63 15.12 9.22
C SER A 133 -0.40 16.04 9.89
N HIS A 134 -1.12 16.83 9.09
CA HIS A 134 -2.21 17.69 9.57
C HIS A 134 -3.36 16.88 10.18
N ILE A 135 -3.95 15.93 9.43
CA ILE A 135 -5.19 15.27 9.87
C ILE A 135 -4.96 14.27 11.00
N ALA A 136 -3.78 13.66 11.07
CA ALA A 136 -3.43 12.72 12.13
C ALA A 136 -2.86 13.42 13.39
N ASN A 137 -2.66 14.74 13.34
CA ASN A 137 -1.97 15.51 14.37
C ASN A 137 -0.65 14.82 14.78
N ALA A 138 0.18 14.46 13.79
CA ALA A 138 1.33 13.58 14.00
C ALA A 138 2.55 14.02 13.19
N ALA A 139 3.73 13.75 13.75
CA ALA A 139 4.97 13.74 12.97
C ALA A 139 4.97 12.51 12.06
N VAL A 140 4.92 12.74 10.75
CA VAL A 140 4.98 11.67 9.75
C VAL A 140 6.44 11.38 9.42
N PHE A 141 6.80 10.11 9.35
CA PHE A 141 8.09 9.66 8.85
C PHE A 141 7.88 8.89 7.56
N ALA A 142 8.22 9.49 6.42
CA ALA A 142 8.21 8.84 5.12
C ALA A 142 9.52 8.08 4.93
N VAL A 143 9.46 6.75 4.99
CA VAL A 143 10.67 5.91 4.87
C VAL A 143 11.16 5.85 3.42
N ASP A 144 12.47 6.08 3.22
CA ASP A 144 13.16 5.94 1.94
C ASP A 144 13.73 4.51 1.81
N TYR A 145 12.83 3.54 1.66
CA TYR A 145 13.19 2.13 1.65
C TYR A 145 13.88 1.73 0.35
N ARG A 146 14.81 0.78 0.42
CA ARG A 146 15.55 0.31 -0.75
C ARG A 146 14.65 -0.32 -1.81
N LEU A 147 14.78 0.14 -3.05
CA LEU A 147 13.97 -0.27 -4.19
C LEU A 147 14.64 -1.33 -5.06
N MET A 148 13.81 -2.11 -5.73
CA MET A 148 14.22 -2.98 -6.84
C MET A 148 14.43 -2.15 -8.11
N PRO A 149 15.27 -2.62 -9.06
CA PRO A 149 16.06 -3.84 -9.01
C PRO A 149 17.45 -3.67 -8.36
N GLU A 150 17.83 -2.47 -7.94
CA GLU A 150 19.15 -2.22 -7.33
C GLU A 150 19.35 -2.98 -6.02
N HIS A 151 18.26 -3.20 -5.29
CA HIS A 151 18.22 -4.00 -4.07
C HIS A 151 17.20 -5.13 -4.18
N ARG A 152 17.27 -6.09 -3.26
CA ARG A 152 16.32 -7.21 -3.23
C ARG A 152 15.02 -6.78 -2.57
N TYR A 153 13.90 -7.43 -2.89
CA TYR A 153 12.61 -7.16 -2.25
C TYR A 153 12.69 -7.11 -0.71
N MET A 154 13.37 -8.09 -0.10
CA MET A 154 13.53 -8.16 1.35
C MET A 154 14.36 -7.03 1.96
N ASP A 155 15.17 -6.33 1.17
CA ASP A 155 15.95 -5.20 1.66
C ASP A 155 15.04 -4.02 2.02
N GLY A 156 14.04 -3.72 1.17
CA GLY A 156 13.02 -2.70 1.46
C GLY A 156 12.10 -3.11 2.63
N VAL A 157 11.71 -4.39 2.70
CA VAL A 157 10.95 -4.93 3.86
C VAL A 157 11.70 -4.70 5.17
N ARG A 158 13.01 -4.97 5.20
CA ARG A 158 13.84 -4.77 6.39
C ARG A 158 13.95 -3.29 6.77
N ASP A 159 14.03 -2.39 5.78
CA ASP A 159 14.08 -0.95 6.04
C ASP A 159 12.78 -0.46 6.68
N CYS A 160 11.62 -0.92 6.19
CA CYS A 160 10.32 -0.59 6.79
C CYS A 160 10.21 -1.09 8.25
N ARG A 161 10.65 -2.33 8.52
CA ARG A 161 10.67 -2.91 9.87
C ARG A 161 11.61 -2.16 10.82
N ARG A 162 12.76 -1.74 10.31
CA ARG A 162 13.75 -0.93 11.05
C ARG A 162 13.18 0.45 11.37
N ALA A 163 12.57 1.11 10.39
CA ALA A 163 11.94 2.41 10.57
C ALA A 163 10.84 2.34 11.64
N TYR A 164 9.95 1.35 11.56
CA TYR A 164 8.90 1.15 12.56
C TYR A 164 9.46 0.99 13.97
N SER A 165 10.42 0.07 14.15
CA SER A 165 11.01 -0.20 15.46
C SER A 165 11.73 1.03 16.03
N TRP A 166 12.40 1.80 15.17
CA TRP A 166 13.09 3.02 15.56
C TRP A 166 12.12 4.13 15.99
N LEU A 167 11.00 4.29 15.30
CA LEU A 167 9.98 5.31 15.60
C LEU A 167 9.25 5.10 16.93
N LEU A 168 9.28 3.89 17.50
CA LEU A 168 8.73 3.62 18.83
C LEU A 168 9.47 4.40 19.93
N ASP A 169 10.77 4.64 19.74
CA ASP A 169 11.66 5.25 20.74
C ASP A 169 12.29 6.58 20.26
N ASN A 170 11.99 7.04 19.04
CA ASN A 170 12.59 8.24 18.46
C ASN A 170 11.56 9.14 17.79
N GLY A 171 11.81 10.44 17.90
CA GLY A 171 11.06 11.52 17.27
C GLY A 171 11.93 12.41 16.37
N PRO A 172 11.32 13.47 15.80
CA PRO A 172 12.03 14.40 14.92
C PRO A 172 13.25 15.07 15.56
N ASP A 173 13.23 15.27 16.88
CA ASP A 173 14.26 16.00 17.62
C ASP A 173 15.17 15.08 18.46
N GLY A 174 15.08 13.75 18.27
CA GLY A 174 15.92 12.75 18.95
C GLY A 174 15.13 11.68 19.72
N PRO A 175 15.75 11.02 20.71
CA PRO A 175 15.10 9.96 21.49
C PRO A 175 13.86 10.46 22.23
N GLU A 176 12.70 9.94 21.85
CA GLU A 176 11.41 10.29 22.44
C GLU A 176 10.40 9.17 22.13
N LYS A 177 9.85 8.57 23.19
CA LYS A 177 8.86 7.48 23.04
C LYS A 177 7.58 7.98 22.37
N SER A 178 7.07 7.19 21.43
CA SER A 178 5.77 7.46 20.82
C SER A 178 4.64 7.24 21.83
N GLU A 179 3.63 8.11 21.81
CA GLU A 179 2.38 7.91 22.55
C GLU A 179 1.33 7.26 21.68
N PHE A 180 1.31 7.62 20.40
CA PHE A 180 0.45 7.06 19.37
C PHE A 180 1.29 6.71 18.14
N MET A 181 1.07 5.54 17.56
CA MET A 181 1.80 5.03 16.41
C MET A 181 0.84 4.55 15.32
N ALA A 182 0.75 5.28 14.22
CA ALA A 182 0.05 4.84 13.02
C ALA A 182 1.03 4.36 11.93
N ILE A 183 0.54 3.53 11.01
CA ILE A 183 1.25 3.15 9.79
C ILE A 183 0.33 3.41 8.60
N ALA A 184 0.82 4.08 7.57
CA ALA A 184 0.09 4.27 6.33
C ALA A 184 0.95 3.89 5.13
N GLY A 185 0.32 3.45 4.05
CA GLY A 185 1.02 3.29 2.78
C GLY A 185 0.08 3.01 1.63
N ASP A 186 0.55 3.28 0.43
CA ASP A 186 -0.24 3.15 -0.80
C ASP A 186 0.31 2.07 -1.73
N SER A 187 -0.56 1.36 -2.46
CA SER A 187 -0.15 0.40 -3.49
C SER A 187 0.84 -0.66 -2.96
N ALA A 188 2.07 -0.67 -3.47
CA ALA A 188 3.20 -1.47 -2.99
C ALA A 188 3.60 -1.15 -1.54
N GLY A 189 3.51 0.11 -1.13
CA GLY A 189 3.67 0.56 0.24
C GLY A 189 2.52 0.09 1.13
N GLY A 190 1.29 0.04 0.60
CA GLY A 190 0.15 -0.60 1.25
C GLY A 190 0.38 -2.08 1.53
N SER A 191 1.03 -2.80 0.60
CA SER A 191 1.49 -4.19 0.85
C SER A 191 2.46 -4.26 2.03
N HIS A 192 3.44 -3.34 2.09
CA HIS A 192 4.40 -3.29 3.18
C HIS A 192 3.77 -2.91 4.51
N THR A 193 2.81 -1.97 4.52
CA THR A 193 2.02 -1.62 5.70
C THR A 193 1.34 -2.85 6.27
N LEU A 194 0.55 -3.57 5.46
CA LEU A 194 -0.20 -4.74 5.91
C LEU A 194 0.70 -5.91 6.33
N GLY A 195 1.80 -6.15 5.60
CA GLY A 195 2.80 -7.16 5.97
C GLY A 195 3.60 -6.80 7.24
N LEU A 196 3.81 -5.51 7.49
CA LEU A 196 4.48 -5.01 8.68
C LEU A 196 3.62 -5.24 9.93
N LEU A 197 2.30 -5.02 9.87
CA LEU A 197 1.39 -5.32 11.00
C LEU A 197 1.54 -6.76 11.48
N ALA A 198 1.45 -7.72 10.55
CA ALA A 198 1.63 -9.14 10.87
C ALA A 198 3.02 -9.42 11.46
N TRP A 199 4.07 -8.84 10.89
CA TRP A 199 5.42 -9.00 11.43
C TRP A 199 5.57 -8.44 12.84
N VAL A 200 5.04 -7.24 13.12
CA VAL A 200 5.07 -6.62 14.46
C VAL A 200 4.37 -7.53 15.47
N ARG A 201 3.21 -8.10 15.11
CA ARG A 201 2.46 -9.06 15.94
C ARG A 201 3.28 -10.32 16.21
N ASP A 202 3.79 -10.94 15.15
CA ASP A 202 4.51 -12.21 15.24
C ASP A 202 5.84 -12.11 16.01
N ASN A 203 6.37 -10.89 16.18
CA ASN A 203 7.60 -10.64 16.92
C ASN A 203 7.36 -10.04 18.32
N GLY A 204 6.10 -9.95 18.76
CA GLY A 204 5.75 -9.45 20.10
C GLY A 204 6.14 -7.99 20.34
N LEU A 205 6.24 -7.19 19.27
CA LEU A 205 6.52 -5.76 19.37
C LEU A 205 5.22 -5.01 19.73
N ARG A 206 5.35 -3.78 20.28
CA ARG A 206 4.21 -2.87 20.46
C ARG A 206 3.51 -2.72 19.12
N GLN A 207 2.20 -3.01 19.06
CA GLN A 207 1.39 -2.82 17.86
C GLN A 207 1.25 -1.34 17.50
N ALA A 208 0.99 -1.06 16.22
CA ALA A 208 0.48 0.23 15.83
C ALA A 208 -0.93 0.40 16.42
N ASP A 209 -1.29 1.63 16.76
CA ASP A 209 -2.63 1.97 17.23
C ASP A 209 -3.63 1.96 16.05
N ALA A 210 -3.17 2.32 14.85
CA ALA A 210 -3.98 2.33 13.62
C ALA A 210 -3.16 2.04 12.36
N ALA A 211 -3.80 1.51 11.33
CA ALA A 211 -3.21 1.33 10.01
C ALA A 211 -4.10 1.87 8.88
N ILE A 212 -3.49 2.44 7.84
CA ILE A 212 -4.16 2.93 6.63
C ILE A 212 -3.50 2.31 5.39
N ALA A 213 -4.29 1.67 4.54
CA ALA A 213 -3.81 1.07 3.30
C ALA A 213 -4.59 1.64 2.10
N LEU A 214 -3.89 2.38 1.23
CA LEU A 214 -4.50 3.06 0.08
C LEU A 214 -4.27 2.22 -1.18
N SER A 215 -5.34 1.72 -1.81
CA SER A 215 -5.31 0.83 -2.97
C SER A 215 -4.26 -0.30 -2.84
N PRO A 216 -4.23 -1.09 -1.75
CA PRO A 216 -3.10 -1.96 -1.46
C PRO A 216 -2.97 -3.14 -2.43
N SER A 217 -1.74 -3.45 -2.84
CA SER A 217 -1.43 -4.74 -3.44
C SER A 217 -1.29 -5.78 -2.32
N THR A 218 -2.10 -6.85 -2.35
CA THR A 218 -2.11 -7.84 -1.26
C THR A 218 -1.83 -9.26 -1.72
N ASP A 219 -1.89 -9.52 -3.04
CA ASP A 219 -1.65 -10.84 -3.64
C ASP A 219 -0.92 -10.76 -5.00
N LEU A 220 0.36 -11.14 -5.01
CA LEU A 220 1.22 -11.17 -6.20
C LEU A 220 0.92 -12.34 -7.14
N THR A 221 0.00 -13.23 -6.77
CA THR A 221 -0.44 -14.32 -7.66
C THR A 221 -1.37 -13.84 -8.76
N MET A 222 -1.91 -12.61 -8.67
CA MET A 222 -2.83 -12.01 -9.62
C MET A 222 -4.08 -12.86 -9.89
N THR A 223 -4.58 -13.54 -8.87
CA THR A 223 -5.75 -14.43 -8.96
C THR A 223 -7.07 -13.75 -8.64
N ALA A 224 -7.07 -12.47 -8.24
CA ALA A 224 -8.28 -11.74 -7.91
C ALA A 224 -9.03 -11.33 -9.19
N PRO A 225 -10.37 -11.38 -9.24
CA PRO A 225 -11.14 -11.09 -10.46
C PRO A 225 -10.83 -9.71 -11.06
N SER A 226 -10.75 -8.67 -10.23
CA SER A 226 -10.42 -7.30 -10.64
C SER A 226 -9.05 -7.19 -11.32
N ASN A 227 -8.08 -8.08 -11.02
CA ASN A 227 -6.78 -8.07 -11.70
C ASN A 227 -6.91 -8.32 -13.21
N ARG A 228 -8.05 -8.85 -13.68
CA ARG A 228 -8.35 -9.00 -15.12
C ARG A 228 -9.52 -8.13 -15.55
N ASN A 229 -10.61 -8.13 -14.79
CA ASN A 229 -11.85 -7.46 -15.18
C ASN A 229 -11.69 -5.94 -15.28
N ASN A 230 -10.84 -5.35 -14.43
CA ASN A 230 -10.64 -3.91 -14.36
C ASN A 230 -9.45 -3.40 -15.20
N ILE A 231 -8.85 -4.25 -16.04
CA ILE A 231 -7.75 -3.81 -16.94
C ILE A 231 -8.19 -2.65 -17.84
N GLY A 232 -9.44 -2.70 -18.33
CA GLY A 232 -9.97 -1.69 -19.25
C GLY A 232 -10.42 -0.40 -18.54
N THR A 233 -10.66 -0.46 -17.24
CA THR A 233 -11.18 0.67 -16.44
C THR A 233 -10.09 1.35 -15.61
N ASP A 234 -8.97 0.68 -15.36
CA ASP A 234 -7.86 1.22 -14.59
C ASP A 234 -6.90 2.01 -15.52
N PRO A 235 -6.90 3.35 -15.47
CA PRO A 235 -6.11 4.18 -16.37
C PRO A 235 -4.60 4.15 -16.07
N LEU A 236 -4.19 3.71 -14.87
CA LEU A 236 -2.82 3.76 -14.40
C LEU A 236 -2.15 2.38 -14.47
N LEU A 237 -2.79 1.35 -13.91
CA LEU A 237 -2.26 -0.01 -13.94
C LEU A 237 -2.65 -0.74 -15.24
N GLY A 238 -3.83 -0.48 -15.80
CA GLY A 238 -4.33 -1.14 -17.01
C GLY A 238 -3.34 -1.12 -18.18
N PRO A 239 -2.80 0.05 -18.59
CA PRO A 239 -1.81 0.11 -19.68
C PRO A 239 -0.50 -0.64 -19.41
N VAL A 240 -0.09 -0.75 -18.14
CA VAL A 240 1.14 -1.44 -17.74
C VAL A 240 0.93 -2.95 -17.68
N PHE A 241 -0.19 -3.40 -17.11
CA PHE A 241 -0.49 -4.79 -16.85
C PHE A 241 -1.34 -5.47 -17.94
N GLY A 242 -1.95 -4.72 -18.85
CA GLY A 242 -2.78 -5.27 -19.93
C GLY A 242 -2.01 -6.23 -20.84
N GLY A 243 -0.69 -6.02 -21.02
CA GLY A 243 0.18 -6.97 -21.70
C GLY A 243 0.40 -8.27 -20.91
N LEU A 244 0.47 -8.19 -19.58
CA LEU A 244 0.66 -9.33 -18.69
C LEU A 244 -0.58 -10.21 -18.60
N ALA A 245 -1.78 -9.67 -18.84
CA ALA A 245 -3.03 -10.43 -18.80
C ALA A 245 -3.11 -11.57 -19.83
N LYS A 246 -2.31 -11.50 -20.90
CA LYS A 246 -2.19 -12.54 -21.92
C LYS A 246 -1.22 -13.66 -21.52
N ILE A 247 -0.43 -13.46 -20.46
CA ILE A 247 0.56 -14.42 -19.98
C ILE A 247 -0.12 -15.37 -18.98
N PRO A 248 0.08 -16.70 -19.09
CA PRO A 248 -0.42 -17.65 -18.11
C PRO A 248 0.10 -17.36 -16.69
N LEU A 249 -0.77 -17.42 -15.68
CA LEU A 249 -0.41 -17.12 -14.29
C LEU A 249 0.83 -17.88 -13.77
N PRO A 250 1.02 -19.19 -14.06
CA PRO A 250 2.24 -19.88 -13.67
C PRO A 250 3.53 -19.20 -14.15
N VAL A 251 3.53 -18.66 -15.38
CA VAL A 251 4.69 -17.95 -15.92
C VAL A 251 4.93 -16.65 -15.17
N ILE A 252 3.86 -15.93 -14.82
CA ILE A 252 3.93 -14.73 -13.98
C ILE A 252 4.51 -15.09 -12.61
N TRP A 253 4.08 -16.19 -11.98
CA TRP A 253 4.57 -16.59 -10.66
C TRP A 253 6.07 -16.92 -10.66
N TRP A 254 6.54 -17.64 -11.67
CA TRP A 254 7.96 -17.91 -11.85
C TRP A 254 8.77 -16.64 -12.11
N ALA A 255 8.24 -15.70 -12.91
CA ALA A 255 8.88 -14.40 -13.15
C ALA A 255 8.94 -13.56 -11.87
N THR A 256 7.85 -13.50 -11.09
CA THR A 256 7.82 -12.83 -9.79
C THR A 256 8.83 -13.44 -8.83
N TRP A 257 8.89 -14.77 -8.72
CA TRP A 257 9.89 -15.43 -7.89
C TRP A 257 11.32 -15.13 -8.33
N ALA A 258 11.60 -15.12 -9.63
CA ALA A 258 12.93 -14.79 -10.15
C ALA A 258 13.34 -13.34 -9.86
N ALA A 259 12.39 -12.40 -10.00
CA ALA A 259 12.62 -10.97 -9.79
C ALA A 259 12.72 -10.60 -8.31
N PHE A 260 11.78 -11.05 -7.48
CA PHE A 260 11.69 -10.69 -6.07
C PHE A 260 12.61 -11.55 -5.20
N ARG A 261 12.98 -12.75 -5.67
CA ARG A 261 13.63 -13.81 -4.89
C ARG A 261 12.81 -14.22 -3.65
N VAL A 262 11.49 -14.02 -3.74
CA VAL A 262 10.48 -14.36 -2.75
C VAL A 262 9.30 -14.95 -3.52
N SER A 263 8.68 -16.01 -3.00
CA SER A 263 7.50 -16.61 -3.63
C SER A 263 6.35 -15.59 -3.72
N PRO A 264 5.60 -15.52 -4.84
CA PRO A 264 4.37 -14.72 -4.92
C PRO A 264 3.28 -15.19 -3.95
N THR A 265 3.42 -16.36 -3.33
CA THR A 265 2.52 -16.84 -2.27
C THR A 265 3.06 -16.61 -0.86
N ASN A 266 4.28 -16.08 -0.72
CA ASN A 266 4.85 -15.82 0.59
C ASN A 266 4.12 -14.63 1.26
N PRO A 267 3.63 -14.77 2.51
CA PRO A 267 2.96 -13.68 3.22
C PRO A 267 3.73 -12.36 3.30
N VAL A 268 5.07 -12.40 3.26
CA VAL A 268 5.89 -11.19 3.27
C VAL A 268 5.73 -10.37 1.99
N ALA A 269 5.45 -11.01 0.86
CA ALA A 269 5.19 -10.35 -0.42
C ALA A 269 3.71 -10.31 -0.80
N SER A 270 2.87 -11.11 -0.15
CA SER A 270 1.43 -11.19 -0.40
C SER A 270 0.70 -11.30 0.92
N PRO A 271 0.52 -10.16 1.63
CA PRO A 271 0.00 -10.15 2.99
C PRO A 271 -1.40 -10.78 3.10
N LEU A 272 -2.21 -10.80 2.03
CA LEU A 272 -3.48 -11.54 2.00
C LEU A 272 -3.33 -13.03 2.37
N ARG A 273 -2.19 -13.63 2.02
CA ARG A 273 -1.91 -15.06 2.23
C ARG A 273 -1.31 -15.33 3.61
N GLY A 274 -1.10 -14.29 4.42
CA GLY A 274 -0.65 -14.41 5.80
C GLY A 274 -1.77 -14.76 6.78
N ASP A 275 -1.37 -14.83 8.03
CA ASP A 275 -2.25 -14.87 9.18
C ASP A 275 -2.63 -13.43 9.57
N LEU A 276 -3.92 -13.13 9.61
CA LEU A 276 -4.52 -11.81 9.78
C LEU A 276 -5.31 -11.68 11.10
N HIS A 277 -5.13 -12.57 12.07
CA HIS A 277 -5.75 -12.43 13.40
C HIS A 277 -5.06 -11.33 14.24
N ASN A 278 -5.77 -10.74 15.20
CA ASN A 278 -5.21 -9.80 16.19
C ASN A 278 -4.35 -8.66 15.58
N LEU A 279 -4.72 -8.17 14.41
CA LEU A 279 -4.11 -7.00 13.79
C LEU A 279 -4.81 -5.72 14.29
N PRO A 280 -4.12 -4.58 14.33
CA PRO A 280 -4.73 -3.34 14.79
C PRO A 280 -5.83 -2.85 13.84
N PRO A 281 -6.70 -1.94 14.30
CA PRO A 281 -7.70 -1.29 13.46
C PRO A 281 -7.07 -0.81 12.15
N THR A 282 -7.66 -1.21 11.02
CA THR A 282 -7.13 -0.92 9.69
C THR A 282 -8.21 -0.31 8.80
N LEU A 283 -7.94 0.86 8.24
CA LEU A 283 -8.73 1.45 7.16
C LEU A 283 -8.10 1.10 5.81
N ILE A 284 -8.93 0.64 4.88
CA ILE A 284 -8.55 0.37 3.49
C ILE A 284 -9.40 1.25 2.57
N HIS A 285 -8.73 1.93 1.65
CA HIS A 285 -9.37 2.62 0.54
C HIS A 285 -9.06 1.88 -0.76
N ALA A 286 -10.03 1.74 -1.65
CA ALA A 286 -9.85 1.20 -2.99
C ALA A 286 -10.88 1.79 -3.95
N SER A 287 -10.53 1.96 -5.22
CA SER A 287 -11.49 2.35 -6.26
C SER A 287 -12.21 1.13 -6.84
N ASP A 288 -13.47 1.27 -7.26
CA ASP A 288 -14.19 0.21 -7.97
C ASP A 288 -13.70 -0.01 -9.41
N THR A 289 -12.94 0.93 -9.97
CA THR A 289 -12.37 0.84 -11.32
C THR A 289 -10.92 0.34 -11.36
N GLU A 290 -10.24 0.21 -10.22
CA GLU A 290 -8.83 -0.17 -10.17
C GLU A 290 -8.64 -1.70 -10.21
N MET A 291 -7.50 -2.16 -10.73
CA MET A 291 -7.16 -3.58 -10.82
C MET A 291 -6.98 -4.24 -9.44
N LEU A 292 -6.73 -3.46 -8.39
CA LEU A 292 -6.47 -3.91 -7.03
C LEU A 292 -7.72 -3.89 -6.12
N LEU A 293 -8.91 -3.60 -6.65
CA LEU A 293 -10.16 -3.66 -5.89
C LEU A 293 -10.35 -4.97 -5.11
N ASP A 294 -10.22 -6.12 -5.77
CA ASP A 294 -10.43 -7.41 -5.13
C ASP A 294 -9.22 -7.85 -4.28
N ASN A 295 -8.06 -7.20 -4.42
CA ASN A 295 -6.96 -7.34 -3.45
C ASN A 295 -7.37 -6.73 -2.10
N ALA A 296 -7.97 -5.54 -2.13
CA ALA A 296 -8.48 -4.87 -0.94
C ALA A 296 -9.67 -5.62 -0.32
N ARG A 297 -10.66 -6.02 -1.13
CA ARG A 297 -11.86 -6.76 -0.65
C ARG A 297 -11.49 -8.09 -0.02
N ARG A 298 -10.66 -8.92 -0.68
CA ARG A 298 -10.25 -10.21 -0.12
C ARG A 298 -9.49 -10.04 1.18
N TYR A 299 -8.62 -9.04 1.29
CA TYR A 299 -7.87 -8.77 2.52
C TYR A 299 -8.80 -8.36 3.66
N ALA A 300 -9.70 -7.41 3.40
CA ALA A 300 -10.68 -6.98 4.40
C ALA A 300 -11.59 -8.13 4.84
N GLY A 301 -12.05 -8.96 3.91
CA GLY A 301 -12.94 -10.08 4.20
C GLY A 301 -12.25 -11.12 5.08
N LYS A 302 -11.05 -11.54 4.69
CA LYS A 302 -10.26 -12.50 5.46
C LYS A 302 -9.88 -11.97 6.85
N ALA A 303 -9.43 -10.73 6.95
CA ALA A 303 -9.05 -10.12 8.22
C ALA A 303 -10.22 -10.04 9.21
N ARG A 304 -11.42 -9.66 8.73
CA ARG A 304 -12.65 -9.63 9.55
C ARG A 304 -13.05 -11.02 10.04
N VAL A 305 -13.03 -12.03 9.17
CA VAL A 305 -13.32 -13.41 9.54
C VAL A 305 -12.34 -13.92 10.60
N GLN A 306 -11.08 -13.47 10.55
CA GLN A 306 -10.05 -13.78 11.54
C GLN A 306 -10.06 -12.86 12.79
N GLY A 307 -11.07 -11.99 12.92
CA GLY A 307 -11.30 -11.18 14.12
C GLY A 307 -10.58 -9.84 14.17
N SER A 308 -9.87 -9.44 13.11
CA SER A 308 -9.24 -8.12 13.03
C SER A 308 -10.23 -7.04 12.60
N GLN A 309 -10.12 -5.86 13.19
CA GLN A 309 -10.99 -4.72 12.90
C GLN A 309 -10.55 -4.05 11.60
N VAL A 310 -11.28 -4.30 10.50
CA VAL A 310 -10.98 -3.69 9.20
C VAL A 310 -12.19 -2.94 8.66
N THR A 311 -11.97 -1.69 8.27
CA THR A 311 -12.94 -0.87 7.52
C THR A 311 -12.46 -0.75 6.08
N LEU A 312 -13.32 -1.07 5.11
CA LEU A 312 -13.03 -0.89 3.69
C LEU A 312 -14.00 0.14 3.13
N HIS A 313 -13.49 1.23 2.57
CA HIS A 313 -14.28 2.14 1.75
C HIS A 313 -13.94 1.90 0.28
N THR A 314 -14.94 1.49 -0.49
CA THR A 314 -14.83 1.39 -1.95
C THR A 314 -15.36 2.67 -2.58
N TRP A 315 -14.56 3.30 -3.42
CA TRP A 315 -14.85 4.60 -4.04
C TRP A 315 -15.22 4.44 -5.51
N PRO A 316 -16.26 5.15 -6.01
CA PRO A 316 -16.68 5.04 -7.39
C PRO A 316 -15.74 5.81 -8.32
N GLY A 317 -15.22 5.15 -9.35
CA GLY A 317 -14.59 5.79 -10.51
C GLY A 317 -13.30 6.58 -10.24
N MET A 318 -12.63 6.31 -9.12
CA MET A 318 -11.37 6.96 -8.76
C MET A 318 -10.18 6.28 -9.45
N VAL A 319 -9.12 7.05 -9.71
CA VAL A 319 -7.85 6.45 -10.16
C VAL A 319 -7.11 5.77 -9.01
N HIS A 320 -6.29 4.78 -9.34
CA HIS A 320 -5.39 4.11 -8.39
C HIS A 320 -4.59 5.12 -7.56
N VAL A 321 -4.76 5.09 -6.22
CA VAL A 321 -4.16 6.05 -5.27
C VAL A 321 -4.52 7.51 -5.60
N TRP A 322 -5.81 7.81 -5.75
CA TRP A 322 -6.28 9.17 -6.05
C TRP A 322 -5.87 10.22 -4.99
N HIS A 323 -5.53 9.78 -3.77
CA HIS A 323 -5.05 10.63 -2.67
C HIS A 323 -3.86 11.51 -3.06
N ILE A 324 -3.00 11.05 -3.98
CA ILE A 324 -1.82 11.82 -4.43
C ILE A 324 -2.21 13.13 -5.15
N PHE A 325 -3.46 13.23 -5.61
CA PHE A 325 -4.02 14.40 -6.27
C PHE A 325 -4.75 15.35 -5.29
N GLY A 326 -4.62 15.16 -3.97
CA GLY A 326 -5.28 15.92 -2.88
C GLY A 326 -5.67 17.38 -3.22
N PRO A 327 -4.70 18.28 -3.43
CA PRO A 327 -4.99 19.70 -3.68
C PRO A 327 -5.79 19.98 -4.95
N LEU A 328 -5.86 19.02 -5.88
CA LEU A 328 -6.50 19.14 -7.18
C LEU A 328 -7.80 18.34 -7.28
N LEU A 329 -8.10 17.46 -6.31
CA LEU A 329 -9.18 16.49 -6.40
C LEU A 329 -10.03 16.48 -5.10
N PRO A 330 -11.27 16.99 -5.13
CA PRO A 330 -12.15 17.00 -3.96
C PRO A 330 -12.34 15.63 -3.31
N GLU A 331 -12.44 14.57 -4.11
CA GLU A 331 -12.59 13.19 -3.60
C GLU A 331 -11.36 12.69 -2.85
N ALA A 332 -10.17 13.25 -3.13
CA ALA A 332 -8.99 12.96 -2.32
C ALA A 332 -9.10 13.64 -0.95
N GLU A 333 -9.60 14.87 -0.87
CA GLU A 333 -9.86 15.54 0.41
C GLU A 333 -10.96 14.84 1.22
N ASP A 334 -12.04 14.40 0.59
CA ASP A 334 -13.07 13.60 1.27
C ASP A 334 -12.49 12.28 1.79
N ALA A 335 -11.59 11.64 1.03
CA ALA A 335 -10.90 10.44 1.49
C ALA A 335 -9.93 10.72 2.64
N PHE A 336 -9.28 11.89 2.68
CA PHE A 336 -8.53 12.32 3.87
C PHE A 336 -9.46 12.58 5.07
N GLY A 337 -10.67 13.09 4.85
CA GLY A 337 -11.71 13.18 5.88
C GLY A 337 -12.08 11.83 6.47
N ASP A 338 -12.25 10.79 5.64
CA ASP A 338 -12.49 9.42 6.10
C ASP A 338 -11.34 8.89 6.96
N ILE A 339 -10.09 9.17 6.58
CA ILE A 339 -8.89 8.79 7.36
C ILE A 339 -8.88 9.52 8.71
N GLN A 340 -9.21 10.81 8.72
CA GLN A 340 -9.27 11.60 9.95
C GLN A 340 -10.31 11.04 10.93
N ASN A 341 -11.53 10.78 10.44
CA ASN A 341 -12.61 10.21 11.25
C ASN A 341 -12.21 8.85 11.83
N PHE A 342 -11.61 7.99 11.00
CA PHE A 342 -11.12 6.68 11.43
C PHE A 342 -10.08 6.78 12.56
N LEU A 343 -9.10 7.69 12.45
CA LEU A 343 -8.09 7.89 13.49
C LEU A 343 -8.72 8.38 14.81
N GLN A 344 -9.69 9.29 14.73
CA GLN A 344 -10.42 9.78 15.91
C GLN A 344 -11.23 8.67 16.59
N ASP A 345 -11.88 7.78 15.81
CA ASP A 345 -12.63 6.65 16.34
C ASP A 345 -11.74 5.65 17.08
N VAL A 346 -10.54 5.38 16.54
CA VAL A 346 -9.53 4.52 17.19
C VAL A 346 -9.11 5.11 18.53
N GLU A 347 -8.83 6.40 18.60
CA GLU A 347 -8.43 7.08 19.84
C GLU A 347 -9.54 7.07 20.89
N ALA A 348 -10.78 7.32 20.46
CA ALA A 348 -11.94 7.28 21.34
C ALA A 348 -12.20 5.85 21.87
N ALA A 349 -11.94 4.82 21.06
CA ALA A 349 -12.02 3.42 21.51
C ALA A 349 -10.94 3.08 22.54
N GLY A 350 -9.68 3.48 22.29
CA GLY A 350 -8.57 3.27 23.24
C GLY A 350 -8.79 3.94 24.59
N SER A 351 -9.31 5.16 24.60
CA SER A 351 -9.62 5.91 25.83
C SER A 351 -10.74 5.29 26.68
N ARG A 352 -11.69 4.59 26.05
CA ARG A 352 -12.77 3.86 26.75
C ARG A 352 -12.28 2.57 27.41
N GLN A 353 -11.30 1.90 26.81
CA GLN A 353 -10.72 0.69 27.40
C GLN A 353 -9.85 0.99 28.63
N THR A 354 -9.17 2.14 28.67
CA THR A 354 -8.35 2.56 29.82
C THR A 354 -9.15 3.14 30.99
N SER A 355 -10.40 3.55 30.76
CA SER A 355 -11.28 4.17 31.76
C SER A 355 -12.26 3.21 32.43
N THR A 356 -12.26 1.93 32.08
CA THR A 356 -13.06 0.92 32.81
C THR A 356 -12.27 0.47 34.05
N PRO A 357 -12.68 0.83 35.28
CA PRO A 357 -12.00 0.36 36.49
C PRO A 357 -12.18 -1.15 36.57
N GLY A 358 -11.08 -1.89 36.76
CA GLY A 358 -11.14 -3.32 37.01
C GLY A 358 -12.10 -3.59 38.17
N ILE A 359 -13.21 -4.28 37.87
CA ILE A 359 -14.05 -4.86 38.91
C ILE A 359 -13.24 -6.02 39.47
N SER A 360 -12.63 -5.76 40.62
CA SER A 360 -11.93 -6.72 41.48
C SER A 360 -12.84 -7.84 41.94
#